data_AF-A0A653BPK2-F1
#
_entry.id   AF-A0A653BPK2-F1
#
_cell.length_a   1.000
_cell.length_b   1.000
_cell.length_c   1.000
_cell.angle_alpha   90.00
_cell.angle_beta   90.00
_cell.angle_gamma   90.00
#
_symmetry.space_group_name_H-M   'P 1'
#
loop_
_entity.id
_entity.type
_entity.pdbx_description
1 polymer ?
#
loop_
_entity_poly.entity_id
_entity_poly.type
_entity_poly.pdbx_seq_one_letter_code
_entity_poly.pdbx_strand_id
1 'polypeptide(L)'
;MDSVTRQVGQHMEYEPEWESGFNLHVKLAYCISMAIEWCGSDKVVLIKAYRFVLKRLEENPCYDPNEAGEVRELADHVTACLPYDVSTKPVSVHLPLTRFLAALHLYLEKYGLNFDSPEFQLPKPTPVQIMEPVLRAQVMIAQVHAGMWRRNGYALLNTLFFYHNVKCRTEMLDRDITALQIAASLIE
;
A
#
# COMPACT_ATOMS: atom_id res chain seq x y z
N MET A 1 -4.60 -11.57 0.89
CA MET A 1 -5.47 -12.02 -0.21
C MET A 1 -4.70 -11.92 -1.49
N ASP A 2 -5.12 -12.73 -2.45
CA ASP A 2 -4.63 -12.67 -3.81
C ASP A 2 -5.00 -11.35 -4.47
N SER A 3 -4.19 -10.97 -5.45
CA SER A 3 -4.48 -9.83 -6.31
C SER A 3 -5.65 -10.16 -7.25
N VAL A 4 -6.36 -9.11 -7.67
CA VAL A 4 -7.47 -9.21 -8.61
C VAL A 4 -7.12 -8.49 -9.91
N THR A 5 -7.51 -9.09 -11.03
CA THR A 5 -7.36 -8.49 -12.36
C THR A 5 -8.73 -8.19 -12.95
N ARG A 6 -8.85 -7.06 -13.64
CA ARG A 6 -10.12 -6.62 -14.26
C ARG A 6 -10.61 -7.63 -15.30
N GLN A 7 -11.88 -8.01 -15.20
CA GLN A 7 -12.52 -8.90 -16.18
C GLN A 7 -13.11 -8.09 -17.34
N VAL A 8 -12.60 -8.32 -18.54
CA VAL A 8 -13.05 -7.61 -19.76
C VAL A 8 -13.99 -8.44 -20.65
N GLY A 9 -13.88 -9.78 -20.58
CA GLY A 9 -14.66 -10.72 -21.37
C GLY A 9 -15.99 -11.09 -20.69
N GLN A 10 -16.11 -12.35 -20.29
CA GLN A 10 -17.28 -12.85 -19.57
C GLN A 10 -17.28 -12.37 -18.12
N HIS A 11 -18.48 -12.35 -17.52
CA HIS A 11 -18.61 -12.14 -16.09
C HIS A 11 -17.97 -13.31 -15.34
N MET A 12 -17.33 -13.02 -14.22
CA MET A 12 -16.69 -14.04 -13.40
C MET A 12 -17.75 -14.99 -12.80
N GLU A 13 -17.70 -16.26 -13.18
CA GLU A 13 -18.67 -17.27 -12.70
C GLU A 13 -18.34 -17.80 -11.31
N TYR A 14 -17.04 -17.90 -10.98
CA TYR A 14 -16.56 -18.39 -9.69
C TYR A 14 -15.91 -17.24 -8.92
N GLU A 15 -16.51 -16.89 -7.78
CA GLU A 15 -16.00 -15.80 -6.96
C GLU A 15 -14.79 -16.23 -6.11
N PRO A 16 -13.72 -15.42 -6.08
CA PRO A 16 -12.60 -15.69 -5.20
C PRO A 16 -13.01 -15.56 -3.74
N GLU A 17 -12.35 -16.33 -2.89
CA GLU A 17 -12.50 -16.25 -1.45
C GLU A 17 -11.98 -14.89 -0.95
N TRP A 18 -12.83 -14.13 -0.28
CA TRP A 18 -12.48 -12.80 0.25
C TRP A 18 -12.72 -12.69 1.77
N GLU A 19 -13.46 -13.59 2.39
CA GLU A 19 -13.84 -13.42 3.80
C GLU A 19 -12.68 -13.67 4.76
N SER A 20 -11.88 -14.71 4.50
CA SER A 20 -10.78 -15.15 5.37
C SER A 20 -9.70 -14.11 5.49
N GLY A 21 -9.39 -13.40 4.40
CA GLY A 21 -8.42 -12.30 4.40
C GLY A 21 -8.83 -11.16 5.34
N PHE A 22 -10.09 -10.72 5.27
CA PHE A 22 -10.60 -9.69 6.19
C PHE A 22 -10.79 -10.20 7.61
N ASN A 23 -11.27 -11.43 7.78
CA ASN A 23 -11.40 -12.04 9.10
C ASN A 23 -10.06 -12.14 9.82
N LEU A 24 -8.99 -12.48 9.10
CA LEU A 24 -7.63 -12.45 9.63
C LEU A 24 -7.19 -11.02 9.97
N HIS A 25 -7.41 -10.06 9.06
CA HIS A 25 -7.06 -8.66 9.31
C HIS A 25 -7.76 -8.10 10.56
N VAL A 26 -9.08 -8.28 10.67
CA VAL A 26 -9.87 -7.80 11.81
C VAL A 26 -9.39 -8.42 13.12
N LYS A 27 -9.05 -9.73 13.12
CA LYS A 27 -8.49 -10.39 14.30
C LYS A 27 -7.09 -9.87 14.68
N LEU A 28 -6.29 -9.47 13.70
CA LEU A 28 -4.94 -8.96 13.92
C LEU A 28 -4.89 -7.45 14.17
N ALA A 29 -5.91 -6.68 13.79
CA ALA A 29 -5.92 -5.22 13.81
C ALA A 29 -5.48 -4.66 15.17
N TYR A 30 -6.05 -5.19 16.27
CA TYR A 30 -5.67 -4.78 17.62
C TYR A 30 -4.18 -5.07 17.94
N CYS A 31 -3.68 -6.25 17.57
CA CYS A 31 -2.28 -6.60 17.77
C CYS A 31 -1.35 -5.74 16.91
N ILE A 32 -1.76 -5.38 15.69
CA ILE A 32 -1.01 -4.49 14.80
C ILE A 32 -0.88 -3.11 15.43
N SER A 33 -1.99 -2.53 15.91
CA SER A 33 -1.96 -1.22 16.57
C SER A 33 -1.09 -1.21 17.83
N MET A 34 -1.20 -2.24 18.70
CA MET A 34 -0.32 -2.38 19.86
C MET A 34 1.17 -2.51 19.46
N ALA A 35 1.48 -3.24 18.39
CA ALA A 35 2.85 -3.38 17.91
C ALA A 35 3.41 -2.04 17.40
N ILE A 36 2.61 -1.25 16.68
CA ILE A 36 2.98 0.09 16.22
C ILE A 36 3.29 1.00 17.42
N GLU A 37 2.38 1.05 18.40
CA GLU A 37 2.54 1.85 19.62
C GLU A 37 3.79 1.44 20.41
N TRP A 38 4.01 0.14 20.58
CA TRP A 38 5.20 -0.39 21.23
C TRP A 38 6.48 0.00 20.48
N CYS A 39 6.51 -0.15 19.16
CA CYS A 39 7.65 0.29 18.35
C CYS A 39 7.91 1.79 18.49
N GLY A 40 6.85 2.61 18.51
CA GLY A 40 6.94 4.06 18.69
C GLY A 40 7.26 4.53 20.13
N SER A 41 7.30 3.61 21.10
CA SER A 41 7.57 3.94 22.51
C SER A 41 9.07 4.09 22.82
N ASP A 42 9.94 3.46 22.03
CA ASP A 42 11.39 3.47 22.22
C ASP A 42 12.14 3.75 20.90
N LYS A 43 13.18 4.60 20.96
CA LYS A 43 13.95 5.00 19.77
C LYS A 43 14.62 3.81 19.08
N VAL A 44 15.23 2.90 19.84
CA VAL A 44 15.99 1.78 19.30
C VAL A 44 15.05 0.75 18.68
N VAL A 45 13.91 0.48 19.32
CA VAL A 45 12.88 -0.42 18.76
C VAL A 45 12.31 0.16 17.48
N LEU A 46 11.97 1.46 17.45
CA LEU A 46 11.47 2.13 16.24
C LEU A 46 12.44 2.00 15.08
N ILE A 47 13.72 2.33 15.29
CA ILE A 47 14.76 2.23 14.25
C ILE A 47 14.85 0.80 13.71
N LYS A 48 14.88 -0.20 14.59
CA LYS A 48 14.98 -1.61 14.18
C LYS A 48 13.75 -2.06 13.39
N ALA A 49 12.55 -1.72 13.85
CA ALA A 49 11.30 -2.06 13.18
C ALA A 49 11.21 -1.38 11.81
N TYR A 50 11.49 -0.08 11.74
CA TYR A 50 11.45 0.68 10.50
C TYR A 50 12.44 0.12 9.45
N ARG A 51 13.69 -0.14 9.85
CA ARG A 51 14.70 -0.77 8.98
C ARG A 51 14.27 -2.16 8.51
N PHE A 52 13.67 -2.96 9.39
CA PHE A 52 13.21 -4.30 9.04
C PHE A 52 12.12 -4.25 7.98
N VAL A 53 11.16 -3.33 8.11
CA VAL A 53 10.07 -3.17 7.14
C VAL A 53 10.59 -2.66 5.80
N LEU A 54 11.47 -1.64 5.80
CA LEU A 54 12.12 -1.15 4.58
C LEU A 54 12.85 -2.28 3.84
N LYS A 55 13.65 -3.05 4.57
CA LYS A 55 14.36 -4.20 4.00
C LYS A 55 13.39 -5.22 3.39
N ARG A 56 12.27 -5.51 4.05
CA ARG A 56 11.29 -6.48 3.54
C ARG A 56 10.55 -6.01 2.31
N LEU A 57 10.28 -4.71 2.21
CA LEU A 57 9.72 -4.10 1.02
C LEU A 57 10.71 -4.11 -0.15
N GLU A 58 11.99 -3.86 0.13
CA GLU A 58 13.06 -3.96 -0.88
C GLU A 58 13.25 -5.40 -1.39
N GLU A 59 13.21 -6.39 -0.49
CA GLU A 59 13.31 -7.81 -0.85
C GLU A 59 12.08 -8.34 -1.60
N ASN A 60 10.94 -7.68 -1.48
CA ASN A 60 9.66 -8.11 -2.07
C ASN A 60 8.98 -6.92 -2.78
N PRO A 61 9.59 -6.38 -3.85
CA PRO A 61 9.06 -5.24 -4.55
C PRO A 61 7.68 -5.56 -5.15
N CYS A 62 6.76 -4.61 -5.09
CA CYS A 62 5.43 -4.76 -5.71
C CYS A 62 5.45 -4.45 -7.22
N TYR A 63 6.59 -4.08 -7.77
CA TYR A 63 6.85 -3.78 -9.19
C TYR A 63 7.89 -4.77 -9.72
N ASP A 64 7.98 -4.90 -11.04
CA ASP A 64 9.08 -5.63 -11.65
C ASP A 64 10.34 -4.75 -11.61
N PRO A 65 11.41 -5.14 -10.90
CA PRO A 65 12.64 -4.36 -10.83
C PRO A 65 13.34 -4.19 -12.19
N ASN A 66 13.01 -5.05 -13.16
CA ASN A 66 13.58 -5.00 -14.51
C ASN A 66 12.75 -4.13 -15.47
N GLU A 67 11.54 -3.72 -15.09
CA GLU A 67 10.69 -2.86 -15.89
C GLU A 67 11.16 -1.41 -15.74
N ALA A 68 11.71 -0.84 -16.81
CA ALA A 68 12.22 0.52 -16.80
C ALA A 68 11.08 1.53 -16.56
N GLY A 69 11.36 2.58 -15.78
CA GLY A 69 10.43 3.69 -15.60
C GLY A 69 10.10 4.38 -16.92
N GLU A 70 8.85 4.78 -17.10
CA GLU A 70 8.41 5.59 -18.23
C GLU A 70 8.40 7.07 -17.84
N VAL A 71 9.12 7.89 -18.59
CA VAL A 71 9.08 9.34 -18.42
C VAL A 71 7.72 9.86 -18.89
N ARG A 72 7.01 10.53 -17.99
CA ARG A 72 5.74 11.19 -18.27
C ARG A 72 5.88 12.69 -18.05
N GLU A 73 5.25 13.45 -18.94
CA GLU A 73 5.18 14.91 -18.88
C GLU A 73 3.73 15.34 -18.69
N LEU A 74 3.49 16.21 -17.71
CA LEU A 74 2.17 16.81 -17.48
C LEU A 74 2.35 18.22 -16.89
N ALA A 75 1.73 19.21 -17.53
CA ALA A 75 1.71 20.62 -17.07
C ALA A 75 3.11 21.13 -16.66
N ASP A 76 4.09 20.99 -17.57
CA ASP A 76 5.50 21.40 -17.41
C ASP A 76 6.31 20.59 -16.36
N HIS A 77 5.73 19.54 -15.78
CA HIS A 77 6.43 18.60 -14.91
C HIS A 77 6.80 17.33 -15.66
N VAL A 78 8.05 16.88 -15.49
CA VAL A 78 8.57 15.64 -16.05
C VAL A 78 9.00 14.72 -14.91
N THR A 79 8.47 13.50 -14.88
CA THR A 79 8.87 12.52 -13.86
C THR A 79 8.92 11.10 -14.43
N ALA A 80 9.82 10.28 -13.90
CA ALA A 80 9.89 8.86 -14.22
C ALA A 80 8.85 8.11 -13.39
N CYS A 81 7.82 7.60 -14.04
CA CYS A 81 6.76 6.82 -13.41
C CYS A 81 7.02 5.32 -13.56
N LEU A 82 6.56 4.52 -12.59
CA LEU A 82 6.48 3.07 -12.76
C LEU A 82 5.35 2.75 -13.75
N PRO A 83 5.62 2.04 -14.87
CA PRO A 83 4.61 1.75 -15.87
C PRO A 83 3.67 0.63 -15.39
N TYR A 84 2.56 1.02 -14.74
CA TYR A 84 1.60 0.06 -14.23
C TYR A 84 0.16 0.43 -14.61
N ASP A 85 -0.43 -0.35 -15.52
CA ASP A 85 -1.84 -0.21 -15.87
C ASP A 85 -2.73 -1.08 -14.98
N VAL A 86 -3.42 -0.43 -14.04
CA VAL A 86 -4.41 -1.04 -13.14
C VAL A 86 -5.56 -1.71 -13.90
N SER A 87 -5.83 -1.28 -15.14
CA SER A 87 -6.91 -1.84 -15.95
C SER A 87 -6.61 -3.23 -16.50
N THR A 88 -5.33 -3.65 -16.49
CA THR A 88 -4.86 -4.89 -17.11
C THR A 88 -3.98 -5.73 -16.19
N LYS A 89 -3.24 -5.11 -15.25
CA LYS A 89 -2.35 -5.79 -14.31
C LYS A 89 -3.05 -6.06 -12.94
N PRO A 90 -2.61 -7.07 -12.16
CA PRO A 90 -3.29 -7.49 -10.92
C PRO A 90 -3.09 -6.57 -9.71
N VAL A 91 -4.16 -6.09 -9.08
CA VAL A 91 -4.09 -5.18 -7.91
C VAL A 91 -4.51 -5.89 -6.62
N SER A 92 -3.83 -5.60 -5.51
CA SER A 92 -4.22 -6.09 -4.17
C SER A 92 -4.54 -4.94 -3.22
N VAL A 93 -5.59 -5.11 -2.42
CA VAL A 93 -5.91 -4.18 -1.31
C VAL A 93 -5.30 -4.62 0.03
N HIS A 94 -4.59 -5.74 0.07
CA HIS A 94 -3.96 -6.26 1.29
C HIS A 94 -2.48 -5.89 1.31
N LEU A 95 -2.17 -4.73 1.88
CA LEU A 95 -0.83 -4.12 1.85
C LEU A 95 -0.25 -3.95 3.27
N PRO A 96 -0.17 -5.02 4.08
CA PRO A 96 0.15 -4.90 5.51
C PRO A 96 1.51 -4.26 5.78
N LEU A 97 2.54 -4.60 5.01
CA LEU A 97 3.90 -4.04 5.23
C LEU A 97 3.98 -2.55 4.89
N THR A 98 3.42 -2.12 3.75
CA THR A 98 3.39 -0.70 3.37
C THR A 98 2.62 0.13 4.39
N ARG A 99 1.48 -0.38 4.87
CA ARG A 99 0.67 0.30 5.88
C ARG A 99 1.34 0.36 7.24
N PHE A 100 2.02 -0.72 7.64
CA PHE A 100 2.81 -0.75 8.86
C PHE A 100 3.99 0.22 8.80
N LEU A 101 4.68 0.32 7.66
CA LEU A 101 5.72 1.33 7.43
C LEU A 101 5.16 2.74 7.61
N ALA A 102 4.02 3.04 6.98
CA ALA A 102 3.37 4.34 7.07
C ALA A 102 2.99 4.70 8.51
N ALA A 103 2.51 3.71 9.28
CA ALA A 103 2.19 3.92 10.69
C ALA A 103 3.43 4.20 11.55
N LEU A 104 4.52 3.45 11.35
CA LEU A 104 5.79 3.67 12.06
C LEU A 104 6.43 5.02 11.69
N HIS A 105 6.29 5.44 10.43
CA HIS A 105 6.88 6.69 9.94
C HIS A 105 6.42 7.91 10.75
N LEU A 106 5.16 7.92 11.20
CA LEU A 106 4.60 8.99 12.04
C LEU A 106 5.31 9.15 13.40
N TYR A 107 6.05 8.14 13.87
CA TYR A 107 6.81 8.21 15.12
C TYR A 107 8.25 8.70 14.93
N LEU A 108 8.74 8.88 13.70
CA LEU A 108 10.13 9.26 13.44
C LEU A 108 10.45 10.65 14.00
N GLU A 109 9.55 11.61 13.76
CA GLU A 109 9.73 13.01 14.20
C GLU A 109 9.92 13.13 15.71
N LYS A 110 9.21 12.30 16.50
CA LYS A 110 9.33 12.23 17.96
C LYS A 110 10.78 12.02 18.44
N TYR A 111 11.62 11.37 17.63
CA TYR A 111 13.01 11.06 17.96
C TYR A 111 14.02 11.84 17.09
N GLY A 112 13.56 12.88 16.39
CA GLY A 112 14.37 13.68 15.47
C GLY A 112 14.87 12.88 14.27
N LEU A 113 14.11 11.87 13.84
CA LEU A 113 14.41 11.03 12.68
C LEU A 113 13.51 11.44 11.50
N ASN A 114 14.00 11.18 10.30
CA ASN A 114 13.29 11.34 9.03
C ASN A 114 13.68 10.21 8.08
N PHE A 115 13.08 10.15 6.89
CA PHE A 115 13.33 9.07 5.93
C PHE A 115 14.81 8.92 5.55
N ASP A 116 15.55 10.02 5.47
CA ASP A 116 16.95 10.07 5.01
C ASP A 116 17.99 10.06 6.14
N SER A 117 17.54 9.85 7.38
CA SER A 117 18.42 9.78 8.54
C SER A 117 19.48 8.68 8.38
N PRO A 118 20.70 8.85 8.93
CA PRO A 118 21.81 7.89 8.79
C PRO A 118 21.45 6.45 9.18
N GLU A 119 20.53 6.29 10.13
CA GLU A 119 20.03 5.00 10.60
C GLU A 119 19.31 4.20 9.50
N PHE A 120 18.82 4.89 8.46
CA PHE A 120 18.07 4.34 7.33
C PHE A 120 18.83 4.42 6.00
N GLN A 121 20.16 4.60 6.04
CA GLN A 121 21.03 4.49 4.87
C GLN A 121 21.38 3.01 4.61
N LEU A 122 20.38 2.26 4.16
CA LEU A 122 20.47 0.87 3.69
C LEU A 122 19.74 0.74 2.34
N PRO A 123 19.92 -0.34 1.57
CA PRO A 123 19.03 -0.63 0.43
C PRO A 123 17.58 -0.59 0.90
N LYS A 124 16.82 0.35 0.35
CA LYS A 124 15.42 0.65 0.71
C LYS A 124 14.68 1.14 -0.54
N PRO A 125 13.36 0.91 -0.62
CA PRO A 125 12.57 1.41 -1.72
C PRO A 125 12.53 2.94 -1.71
N THR A 126 12.47 3.55 -2.90
CA THR A 126 12.26 4.99 -3.06
C THR A 126 10.86 5.40 -2.61
N PRO A 127 10.61 6.69 -2.31
CA PRO A 127 9.27 7.18 -2.00
C PRO A 127 8.21 6.79 -3.04
N VAL A 128 8.55 6.88 -4.34
CA VAL A 128 7.70 6.46 -5.46
C VAL A 128 7.35 4.97 -5.36
N GLN A 129 8.33 4.12 -5.06
CA GLN A 129 8.14 2.68 -4.90
C GLN A 129 7.31 2.33 -3.65
N ILE A 130 7.41 3.11 -2.57
CA ILE A 130 6.63 2.92 -1.34
C ILE A 130 5.15 3.25 -1.58
N MET A 131 4.85 4.33 -2.30
CA MET A 131 3.46 4.75 -2.55
C MET A 131 2.76 3.92 -3.63
N GLU A 132 3.52 3.32 -4.54
CA GLU A 132 2.99 2.60 -5.69
C GLU A 132 1.85 1.59 -5.38
N PRO A 133 1.98 0.66 -4.41
CA PRO A 133 0.93 -0.33 -4.19
C PRO A 133 -0.36 0.29 -3.63
N VAL A 134 -0.25 1.32 -2.79
CA VAL A 134 -1.43 2.01 -2.24
C VAL A 134 -2.08 2.91 -3.29
N LEU A 135 -1.30 3.51 -4.18
CA LEU A 135 -1.81 4.27 -5.33
C LEU A 135 -2.59 3.37 -6.28
N ARG A 136 -2.08 2.18 -6.61
CA ARG A 136 -2.81 1.18 -7.41
C ARG A 136 -4.14 0.80 -6.80
N ALA A 137 -4.19 0.61 -5.49
CA ALA A 137 -5.44 0.33 -4.78
C ALA A 137 -6.45 1.50 -4.92
N GLN A 138 -6.02 2.75 -4.76
CA GLN A 138 -6.87 3.93 -4.97
C GLN A 138 -7.39 4.02 -6.41
N VAL A 139 -6.51 3.81 -7.41
CA VAL A 139 -6.90 3.84 -8.82
C VAL A 139 -7.91 2.73 -9.11
N MET A 140 -7.70 1.51 -8.60
CA MET A 140 -8.66 0.41 -8.77
C MET A 140 -10.03 0.78 -8.18
N ILE A 141 -10.07 1.33 -6.97
CA ILE A 141 -11.31 1.79 -6.32
C ILE A 141 -12.02 2.84 -7.18
N ALA A 142 -11.29 3.83 -7.69
CA ALA A 142 -11.83 4.85 -8.59
C ALA A 142 -12.40 4.24 -9.87
N GLN A 143 -11.69 3.28 -10.48
CA GLN A 143 -12.15 2.56 -11.67
C GLN A 143 -13.41 1.71 -11.38
N VAL A 144 -13.52 1.10 -10.20
CA VAL A 144 -14.73 0.36 -9.79
C VAL A 144 -15.92 1.31 -9.70
N HIS A 145 -15.75 2.49 -9.07
CA HIS A 145 -16.79 3.51 -8.98
C HIS A 145 -17.18 4.06 -10.36
N ALA A 146 -16.24 4.14 -11.31
CA ALA A 146 -16.52 4.47 -12.70
C ALA A 146 -17.23 3.33 -13.48
N GLY A 147 -17.47 2.18 -12.86
CA GLY A 147 -18.14 1.02 -13.46
C GLY A 147 -17.25 0.19 -14.39
N MET A 148 -15.93 0.37 -14.35
CA MET A 148 -15.01 -0.36 -15.23
C MET A 148 -14.85 -1.84 -14.83
N TRP A 149 -15.16 -2.18 -13.57
CA TRP A 149 -14.96 -3.52 -12.97
C TRP A 149 -16.26 -4.30 -12.71
N ARG A 150 -17.36 -3.96 -13.42
CA ARG A 150 -18.69 -4.59 -13.24
C ARG A 150 -18.72 -6.11 -13.45
N ARG A 151 -17.70 -6.69 -14.09
CA ARG A 151 -17.62 -8.13 -14.39
C ARG A 151 -16.85 -8.95 -13.35
N ASN A 152 -16.28 -8.30 -12.34
CA ASN A 152 -15.44 -8.90 -11.31
C ASN A 152 -16.22 -9.49 -10.11
N GLY A 153 -17.54 -9.68 -10.24
CA GLY A 153 -18.37 -10.31 -9.20
C GLY A 153 -18.55 -9.49 -7.92
N TYR A 154 -19.30 -10.04 -6.97
CA TYR A 154 -19.58 -9.42 -5.67
C TYR A 154 -18.39 -9.51 -4.71
N ALA A 155 -17.53 -10.52 -4.80
CA ALA A 155 -16.32 -10.61 -3.99
C ALA A 155 -15.45 -9.35 -4.03
N LEU A 156 -15.29 -8.73 -5.21
CA LEU A 156 -14.60 -7.44 -5.33
C LEU A 156 -15.36 -6.32 -4.61
N LEU A 157 -16.67 -6.23 -4.82
CA LEU A 157 -17.50 -5.20 -4.18
C LEU A 157 -17.48 -5.34 -2.65
N ASN A 158 -17.57 -6.56 -2.13
CA ASN A 158 -17.46 -6.86 -0.71
C ASN A 158 -16.07 -6.51 -0.17
N THR A 159 -15.02 -6.83 -0.93
CA THR A 159 -13.65 -6.44 -0.58
C THR A 159 -13.51 -4.93 -0.42
N LEU A 160 -14.07 -4.15 -1.35
CA LEU A 160 -14.05 -2.69 -1.27
C LEU A 160 -14.96 -2.13 -0.18
N PHE A 161 -16.08 -2.79 0.10
CA PHE A 161 -16.93 -2.44 1.23
C PHE A 161 -16.18 -2.57 2.55
N PHE A 162 -15.50 -3.70 2.79
CA PHE A 162 -14.74 -3.93 4.03
C PHE A 162 -13.49 -3.05 4.13
N TYR A 163 -12.86 -2.73 3.01
CA TYR A 163 -11.76 -1.75 2.97
C TYR A 163 -12.17 -0.38 3.54
N HIS A 164 -13.39 0.08 3.24
CA HIS A 164 -13.94 1.34 3.76
C HIS A 164 -14.65 1.20 5.12
N ASN A 165 -14.88 -0.03 5.58
CA ASN A 165 -15.65 -0.29 6.78
C ASN A 165 -14.90 0.19 8.03
N VAL A 166 -15.63 0.75 9.00
CA VAL A 166 -15.08 1.29 10.25
C VAL A 166 -14.18 0.31 11.02
N LYS A 167 -14.40 -1.00 10.88
CA LYS A 167 -13.58 -2.03 11.55
C LYS A 167 -12.17 -2.16 10.97
N CYS A 168 -11.98 -1.78 9.70
CA CYS A 168 -10.72 -1.95 8.99
C CYS A 168 -10.10 -0.62 8.57
N ARG A 169 -10.93 0.42 8.39
CA ARG A 169 -10.56 1.71 7.79
C ARG A 169 -9.27 2.30 8.36
N THR A 170 -9.13 2.33 9.69
CA THR A 170 -7.98 2.92 10.38
C THR A 170 -6.67 2.24 9.99
N GLU A 171 -6.66 0.91 9.85
CA GLU A 171 -5.47 0.12 9.49
C GLU A 171 -5.43 -0.25 8.00
N MET A 172 -6.31 0.33 7.19
CA MET A 172 -6.35 0.16 5.73
C MET A 172 -6.34 1.51 5.02
N LEU A 173 -7.51 2.08 4.71
CA LEU A 173 -7.63 3.33 3.95
C LEU A 173 -6.83 4.47 4.57
N ASP A 174 -6.94 4.69 5.88
CA ASP A 174 -6.27 5.82 6.52
C ASP A 174 -4.73 5.65 6.47
N ARG A 175 -4.23 4.40 6.52
CA ARG A 175 -2.80 4.09 6.30
C ARG A 175 -2.36 4.25 4.86
N ASP A 176 -3.22 3.92 3.89
CA ASP A 176 -2.94 4.13 2.47
C ASP A 176 -2.80 5.63 2.16
N ILE A 177 -3.70 6.46 2.70
CA ILE A 177 -3.63 7.92 2.58
C ILE A 177 -2.36 8.45 3.26
N THR A 178 -2.03 7.95 4.45
CA THR A 178 -0.79 8.31 5.15
C THR A 178 0.45 7.98 4.31
N ALA A 179 0.50 6.80 3.69
CA ALA A 179 1.62 6.39 2.83
C ALA A 179 1.76 7.30 1.59
N LEU A 180 0.65 7.68 0.96
CA LEU A 180 0.65 8.63 -0.17
C LEU A 180 1.17 10.00 0.27
N GLN A 181 0.73 10.50 1.43
CA GLN A 181 1.17 11.79 1.98
C GLN A 181 2.67 11.78 2.34
N ILE A 182 3.16 10.70 2.95
CA ILE A 182 4.59 10.53 3.24
C ILE A 182 5.38 10.59 1.94
N ALA A 183 5.02 9.80 0.93
CA ALA A 183 5.75 9.81 -0.33
C ALA A 183 5.71 11.18 -1.02
N ALA A 184 4.54 11.83 -1.06
CA ALA A 184 4.40 13.17 -1.62
C ALA A 184 5.28 14.21 -0.89
N SER A 185 5.51 14.06 0.42
CA SER A 185 6.41 14.94 1.18
C SER A 185 7.90 14.71 0.92
N LEU A 186 8.25 13.57 0.31
CA LEU A 186 9.63 13.15 0.04
C LEU A 186 10.00 13.24 -1.45
N ILE A 187 9.02 13.41 -2.34
CA ILE A 187 9.22 13.57 -3.77
C ILE A 187 9.25 15.08 -4.06
N GLU A 188 10.41 15.58 -4.49
CA GLU A 188 10.58 16.93 -5.03
C GLU A 188 10.36 16.97 -6.55
#